data_AF-A0A978SUX0-F1
#
_entry.id   AF-A0A978SUX0-F1
#
_cell.length_a   1.000
_cell.length_b   1.000
_cell.length_c   1.000
_cell.angle_alpha   90.00
_cell.angle_beta   90.00
_cell.angle_gamma   90.00
#
_symmetry.space_group_name_H-M   'P 1'
#
loop_
_entity.id
_entity.type
_entity.pdbx_description
1 polymer ?
#
loop_
_entity_poly.entity_id
_entity_poly.type
_entity_poly.pdbx_seq_one_letter_code
_entity_poly.pdbx_strand_id
1 'polypeptide(L)' 'MKLQQGELLISENGRYYLVVECSEESVSLKRVNGYTLFSCHPGFLDRSFRRVSELKQKPST' A
#
# COMPACT_ATOMS: atom_id res chain seq x y z
N MET A 1 1.89 -0.74 -10.07
CA MET A 1 2.80 0.32 -9.56
C MET A 1 4.18 -0.30 -9.28
N LYS A 2 5.30 0.44 -9.33
CA LYS A 2 6.59 -0.07 -8.82
C LYS A 2 6.65 0.10 -7.30
N LEU A 3 6.61 -1.01 -6.56
CA LEU A 3 6.65 -1.03 -5.10
C LEU A 3 8.05 -1.27 -4.58
N GLN A 4 8.31 -0.78 -3.37
CA GLN A 4 9.50 -1.11 -2.61
C GLN A 4 9.12 -1.59 -1.21
N GLN A 5 9.92 -2.52 -0.70
CA GLN A 5 9.82 -2.93 0.70
C GLN A 5 9.98 -1.71 1.63
N GLY A 6 9.13 -1.63 2.64
CA GLY A 6 9.07 -0.49 3.56
C GLY A 6 8.16 0.66 3.12
N GLU A 7 7.61 0.64 1.91
CA GLU A 7 6.65 1.66 1.49
C GLU A 7 5.32 1.57 2.27
N LEU A 8 4.70 2.73 2.47
CA LEU A 8 3.38 2.87 3.09
C LEU A 8 2.31 3.09 2.02
N LEU A 9 1.30 2.23 2.08
CA LEU A 9 0.10 2.28 1.26
C LEU A 9 -1.11 2.61 2.12
N ILE A 10 -2.08 3.28 1.50
CA ILE A 10 -3.41 3.50 2.07
C ILE A 10 -4.43 2.76 1.21
N SER A 11 -5.29 1.95 1.83
CA SER A 11 -6.42 1.33 1.13
C SER A 11 -7.56 2.33 0.93
N GLU A 12 -8.52 2.01 0.07
CA GLU A 12 -9.69 2.86 -0.19
C GLU A 12 -10.51 3.21 1.07
N ASN A 13 -10.52 2.31 2.07
CA ASN A 13 -11.19 2.55 3.36
C ASN A 13 -10.30 3.29 4.40
N GLY A 14 -9.20 3.91 3.96
CA GLY A 14 -8.35 4.75 4.79
C GLY A 14 -7.43 4.01 5.76
N ARG A 15 -7.24 2.70 5.59
CA ARG A 15 -6.36 1.90 6.46
C ARG A 15 -4.94 1.88 5.87
N TYR A 16 -3.96 1.97 6.75
CA TYR A 16 -2.55 1.98 6.38
C TYR A 16 -1.92 0.59 6.42
N TYR A 17 -1.13 0.30 5.39
CA TYR A 17 -0.43 -0.96 5.21
C TYR A 17 1.03 -0.69 4.83
N LEU A 18 1.93 -1.48 5.39
CA LEU A 18 3.35 -1.48 5.10
C LEU A 18 3.66 -2.61 4.11
N VAL A 19 4.43 -2.31 3.06
CA VAL A 19 4.98 -3.33 2.17
C VAL A 19 6.08 -4.08 2.90
N VAL A 20 5.86 -5.37 3.16
CA VAL A 20 6.82 -6.24 3.85
C VAL A 20 7.72 -6.94 2.86
N GLU A 21 7.20 -7.28 1.68
CA GLU A 21 7.90 -7.97 0.62
C GLU A 21 7.23 -7.63 -0.72
N CYS A 22 8.00 -7.51 -1.79
CA CYS A 22 7.47 -7.34 -3.14
C CYS A 22 8.33 -8.09 -4.16
N SER A 23 7.66 -8.79 -5.05
CA SER A 23 8.20 -9.41 -6.26
C SER A 23 7.34 -9.03 -7.46
N GLU A 24 7.70 -9.53 -8.65
CA GLU A 24 6.91 -9.30 -9.86
C GLU A 24 5.52 -9.96 -9.81
N GLU A 25 5.37 -11.05 -9.05
CA GLU A 25 4.15 -11.85 -9.01
C GLU A 25 3.34 -11.65 -7.72
N SER A 26 3.97 -11.15 -6.66
CA SER A 26 3.37 -11.08 -5.32
C SER A 26 3.84 -9.87 -4.53
N VAL A 27 2.94 -9.33 -3.70
CA VAL A 27 3.25 -8.31 -2.70
C VAL A 27 2.62 -8.70 -1.38
N SER A 28 3.43 -8.67 -0.33
CA SER A 28 2.99 -8.93 1.05
C SER A 28 2.82 -7.62 1.81
N LEU A 29 1.64 -7.43 2.41
CA LEU A 29 1.26 -6.23 3.15
C LEU A 29 0.95 -6.54 4.61
N LYS A 30 1.49 -5.75 5.53
CA LYS A 30 1.15 -5.76 6.96
C LYS A 30 0.37 -4.52 7.32
N ARG A 31 -0.75 -4.68 8.01
CA ARG A 31 -1.51 -3.54 8.54
C ARG A 31 -0.72 -2.85 9.65
N VAL A 32 -0.58 -1.53 9.58
CA VAL A 32 0.26 -0.74 10.53
C VAL A 32 -0.32 -0.79 11.95
N ASN A 33 -1.64 -0.71 12.09
CA ASN A 33 -2.35 -0.78 13.38
C ASN A 33 -3.27 -1.99 13.44
N GLY A 34 -2.74 -3.17 13.13
CA GLY A 34 -3.50 -4.41 13.22
C GLY A 34 -2.65 -5.65 12.99
N TYR A 35 -3.29 -6.80 13.13
CA TYR A 35 -2.64 -8.11 13.00
C TYR A 35 -2.75 -8.70 11.58
N THR A 36 -3.40 -7.99 10.66
CA THR A 36 -3.59 -8.48 9.29
C THR A 36 -2.28 -8.46 8.52
N LEU A 37 -1.89 -9.62 8.02
CA LEU A 37 -0.80 -9.84 7.06
C LEU A 37 -1.39 -10.67 5.91
N PHE A 38 -1.18 -10.23 4.68
CA PHE A 38 -1.63 -10.99 3.51
C PHE A 38 -0.74 -10.70 2.30
N SER A 39 -0.75 -11.61 1.35
CA SER A 39 -0.08 -11.46 0.06
C SER A 39 -1.12 -11.38 -1.05
N CYS A 40 -0.83 -10.61 -2.08
CA CYS A 40 -1.71 -10.42 -3.22
C CYS A 40 -0.91 -10.15 -4.49
N HIS A 41 -1.54 -10.35 -5.64
CA HIS A 41 -0.95 -9.99 -6.92
C HIS A 41 -0.81 -8.46 -7.03
N PRO A 42 0.30 -7.91 -7.57
CA PRO A 42 0.50 -6.46 -7.67
C PRO A 42 -0.65 -5.71 -8.36
N GLY A 43 -1.30 -6.34 -9.35
CA GLY A 43 -2.45 -5.76 -10.06
C GLY A 43 -3.69 -5.51 -9.19
N PHE A 44 -3.81 -6.16 -8.02
CA PHE A 44 -4.85 -5.83 -7.03
C PHE A 44 -4.54 -4.50 -6.32
N LEU A 45 -3.27 -4.23 -6.04
CA LEU A 45 -2.86 -3.01 -5.33
C LEU A 45 -3.15 -1.76 -6.13
N ASP A 46 -2.96 -1.82 -7.46
CA ASP A 46 -3.25 -0.71 -8.37
C ASP A 46 -4.74 -0.28 -8.34
N ARG A 47 -5.64 -1.18 -7.91
CA ARG A 47 -7.09 -0.92 -7.87
C ARG A 47 -7.59 -0.56 -6.47
N SER A 48 -6.91 -0.99 -5.42
CA SER A 48 -7.42 -0.92 -4.05
C SER A 48 -6.56 -0.11 -3.08
N PHE A 49 -5.37 0.33 -3.52
CA PHE A 49 -4.40 1.04 -2.70
C PHE A 49 -3.82 2.25 -3.42
N ARG A 50 -3.36 3.23 -2.65
CA ARG A 50 -2.61 4.41 -3.12
C ARG A 50 -1.35 4.59 -2.27
N ARG A 51 -0.33 5.26 -2.79
CA ARG A 51 0.83 5.58 -1.96
C ARG A 51 0.51 6.73 -1.02
N VAL A 52 0.97 6.65 0.22
CA VAL A 52 0.79 7.76 1.17
C VAL A 52 1.54 9.01 0.71
N SER A 53 2.66 8.85 -0.01
CA SER A 53 3.43 9.95 -0.59
C SER A 53 2.62 10.77 -1.62
N GLU A 54 1.65 10.16 -2.30
CA GLU A 54 0.80 10.80 -3.29
C GLU A 54 -0.29 11.69 -2.66
N LEU A 55 -0.52 11.58 -1.34
CA LEU A 55 -1.54 12.36 -0.63
C LEU A 55 -1.12 13.82 -0.35
N LYS A 56 0.15 14.19 -0.58
CA LYS A 56 0.70 15.52 -0.24
C LYS A 56 0.44 16.65 -1.25
N GLN A 57 -0.60 16.57 -2.09
CA GLN A 57 -0.93 17.64 -3.02
C GLN A 57 -2.43 17.99 -3.04
N LYS A 58 -2.88 18.67 -1.99
CA LYS A 58 -3.89 19.74 -2.15
C LYS A 58 -3.37 20.94 -1.36
N PRO A 59 -2.92 22.01 -2.02
CA PRO A 59 -2.82 23.31 -1.37
C PRO A 59 -4.24 23.64 -0.90
N SER A 60 -4.40 23.87 0.39
CA SER A 60 -5.60 24.49 0.93
C SER A 60 -5.61 25.93 0.42
N THR A 61 -6.46 26.22 -0.57
CA THR A 61 -6.84 27.59 -0.94
C THR A 61 -7.83 28.12 0.08
#